data_AF-A0A522K9V1-F1
#
_entry.id   AF-A0A522K9V1-F1
#
_cell.length_a   1.000
_cell.length_b   1.000
_cell.length_c   1.000
_cell.angle_alpha   90.00
_cell.angle_beta   90.00
_cell.angle_gamma   90.00
#
_symmetry.space_group_name_H-M   'P 1'
#
loop_
_entity.id
_entity.type
_entity.pdbx_description
1 polymer ?
#
loop_
_entity_poly.entity_id
_entity_poly.type
_entity_poly.pdbx_seq_one_letter_code
_entity_poly.pdbx_strand_id
1 'polypeptide(L)'
;MSPHESTTCTAFDGHRLLASGPLDEVALAARQALDAGAQGPLLVLDDASSLPVEIDFRGTPKEMLARLRRTTAAPTPTTTRGPGRPKLGVTAREVTLLPRHWDWLGQQPGGASATLRRLVEEAKRSSGAKERARLSSESADRFMRVMAGDLPGYEEASRAFWRGQRSVFARCIKTWPQDVRDHLQRLATIAWDEQADVR
;
A
#
# COMPACT_ATOMS: atom_id res chain seq x y z
N MET A 1 -0.53 -6.87 21.39
CA MET A 1 -1.02 -6.70 20.02
C MET A 1 0.17 -6.92 19.10
N SER A 2 0.26 -8.10 18.51
CA SER A 2 1.43 -8.55 17.77
C SER A 2 1.53 -7.81 16.43
N PRO A 3 2.73 -7.37 16.02
CA PRO A 3 2.95 -6.68 14.75
C PRO A 3 3.06 -7.71 13.62
N HIS A 4 1.91 -8.20 13.17
CA HIS A 4 1.75 -8.55 11.77
C HIS A 4 0.84 -7.45 11.24
N GLU A 5 1.43 -6.42 10.62
CA GLU A 5 0.68 -5.46 9.81
C GLU A 5 -0.22 -6.29 8.90
N SER A 6 -1.51 -6.24 9.19
CA SER A 6 -2.48 -7.18 8.68
C SER A 6 -2.71 -6.81 7.23
N THR A 7 -1.93 -7.41 6.32
CA THR A 7 -2.12 -7.23 4.88
C THR A 7 -3.59 -7.50 4.56
N THR A 8 -4.30 -6.45 4.19
CA THR A 8 -5.68 -6.54 3.74
C THR A 8 -5.67 -6.76 2.23
N CYS A 9 -6.52 -7.67 1.79
CA CYS A 9 -6.65 -8.03 0.40
C CYS A 9 -8.12 -7.98 -0.01
N THR A 10 -8.34 -7.89 -1.30
CA THR A 10 -9.67 -8.02 -1.91
C THR A 10 -9.63 -9.11 -2.97
N ALA A 11 -10.58 -10.06 -2.90
CA ALA A 11 -10.76 -11.11 -3.88
C ALA A 11 -11.90 -10.79 -4.85
N PHE A 12 -11.68 -11.09 -6.13
CA PHE A 12 -12.64 -10.95 -7.21
C PHE A 12 -12.81 -12.26 -7.99
N ASP A 13 -14.04 -12.54 -8.42
CA ASP A 13 -14.38 -13.51 -9.45
C ASP A 13 -14.76 -12.74 -10.72
N GLY A 14 -13.81 -12.62 -11.65
CA GLY A 14 -13.93 -11.69 -12.78
C GLY A 14 -14.10 -10.25 -12.29
N HIS A 15 -15.31 -9.69 -12.44
CA HIS A 15 -15.63 -8.32 -12.00
C HIS A 15 -16.46 -8.25 -10.71
N ARG A 16 -16.76 -9.40 -10.09
CA ARG A 16 -17.56 -9.49 -8.86
C ARG A 16 -16.64 -9.58 -7.65
N LEU A 17 -16.87 -8.76 -6.63
CA LEU A 17 -16.15 -8.84 -5.36
C LEU A 17 -16.67 -10.02 -4.54
N LEU A 18 -15.75 -10.87 -4.07
CA LEU A 18 -16.03 -12.02 -3.22
C LEU A 18 -15.90 -11.67 -1.73
N ALA A 19 -14.78 -11.04 -1.38
CA ALA A 19 -14.46 -10.64 -0.02
C ALA A 19 -13.39 -9.55 -0.02
N SER A 20 -13.36 -8.73 1.03
CA SER A 20 -12.31 -7.74 1.30
C SER A 20 -12.01 -7.76 2.79
N GLY A 21 -10.74 -7.82 3.18
CA GLY A 21 -10.34 -7.94 4.58
C GLY A 21 -9.00 -8.66 4.76
N PRO A 22 -8.75 -9.25 5.95
CA PRO A 22 -7.53 -9.99 6.22
C PRO A 22 -7.33 -11.14 5.22
N LEU A 23 -6.07 -11.35 4.79
CA LEU A 23 -5.73 -12.38 3.81
C LEU A 23 -6.29 -13.78 4.14
N ASP A 24 -6.29 -14.18 5.41
CA ASP A 24 -6.82 -15.48 5.84
C ASP A 24 -8.33 -15.63 5.52
N GLU A 25 -9.13 -14.58 5.77
CA GLU A 25 -10.58 -14.57 5.52
C GLU A 25 -10.87 -14.54 4.01
N VAL A 26 -10.11 -13.70 3.29
CA VAL A 26 -10.22 -13.56 1.84
C VAL A 26 -9.86 -14.87 1.14
N ALA A 27 -8.80 -15.56 1.59
CA ALA A 27 -8.40 -16.85 1.05
C ALA A 27 -9.48 -17.92 1.25
N LEU A 28 -10.15 -17.93 2.40
CA LEU A 28 -11.26 -18.85 2.68
C LEU A 28 -12.47 -18.56 1.78
N ALA A 29 -12.86 -17.29 1.64
CA ALA A 29 -13.97 -16.90 0.77
C ALA A 29 -13.68 -17.21 -0.72
N ALA A 30 -12.46 -16.91 -1.18
CA ALA A 30 -11.99 -17.23 -2.51
C ALA A 30 -12.05 -18.74 -2.78
N ARG A 31 -11.64 -19.55 -1.80
CA ARG A 31 -11.76 -21.00 -1.90
C ARG A 31 -13.21 -21.48 -1.96
N GLN A 32 -14.09 -20.96 -1.10
CA GLN A 32 -15.51 -21.31 -1.11
C GLN A 32 -16.15 -21.00 -2.47
N ALA A 33 -15.75 -19.90 -3.11
CA ALA A 33 -16.20 -19.56 -4.46
C ALA A 33 -15.72 -20.59 -5.51
N LEU A 34 -14.46 -21.04 -5.42
CA LEU A 34 -13.94 -22.11 -6.28
C LEU A 34 -14.71 -23.43 -6.07
N ASP A 35 -14.94 -23.82 -4.82
CA ASP A 35 -15.66 -25.04 -4.47
C ASP A 35 -17.14 -24.97 -4.92
N ALA A 36 -17.72 -23.76 -4.97
CA ALA A 36 -19.07 -23.49 -5.47
C ALA A 36 -19.16 -23.37 -7.01
N GLY A 37 -18.04 -23.50 -7.73
CA GLY A 37 -18.00 -23.48 -9.19
C GLY A 37 -17.96 -22.08 -9.80
N ALA A 38 -17.26 -21.12 -9.17
CA ALA A 38 -16.94 -19.83 -9.77
C ALA A 38 -16.43 -19.98 -11.22
N GLN A 39 -16.93 -19.13 -12.12
CA GLN A 39 -16.73 -19.26 -13.56
C GLN A 39 -15.72 -18.25 -14.12
N GLY A 40 -15.44 -17.17 -13.40
CA GLY A 40 -14.48 -16.15 -13.81
C GLY A 40 -13.06 -16.43 -13.31
N PRO A 41 -12.07 -15.65 -13.79
CA PRO A 41 -10.74 -15.69 -13.25
C PRO A 41 -10.77 -15.19 -11.80
N LEU A 42 -10.38 -16.06 -10.87
CA LEU A 42 -10.21 -15.69 -9.47
C LEU A 42 -8.93 -14.88 -9.29
N LEU A 43 -9.07 -13.67 -8.78
CA LEU A 43 -7.95 -12.75 -8.53
C LEU A 43 -8.00 -12.25 -7.10
N VAL A 44 -6.87 -12.35 -6.38
CA VAL A 44 -6.71 -11.74 -5.06
C VAL A 44 -5.69 -10.64 -5.16
N LEU A 45 -6.05 -9.43 -4.75
CA LEU A 45 -5.20 -8.24 -4.82
C LEU A 45 -4.90 -7.73 -3.42
N ASP A 46 -3.66 -7.33 -3.18
CA ASP A 46 -3.28 -6.56 -1.99
C ASP A 46 -3.90 -5.16 -2.05
N ASP A 47 -4.57 -4.69 -1.00
CA ASP A 47 -5.34 -3.44 -1.06
C ASP A 47 -4.45 -2.19 -1.14
N ALA A 48 -3.21 -2.26 -0.64
CA ALA A 48 -2.29 -1.13 -0.65
C ALA A 48 -1.64 -0.95 -2.02
N SER A 49 -1.19 -2.05 -2.62
CA SER A 49 -0.41 -2.06 -3.86
C SER A 49 -1.20 -2.48 -5.10
N SER A 50 -2.37 -3.10 -4.95
CA SER A 50 -3.11 -3.75 -6.05
C SER A 50 -2.28 -4.80 -6.80
N LEU A 51 -1.28 -5.39 -6.15
CA LEU A 51 -0.52 -6.51 -6.69
C LEU A 51 -1.28 -7.83 -6.49
N PRO A 52 -1.25 -8.74 -7.47
CA PRO A 52 -1.78 -10.09 -7.29
C PRO A 52 -1.08 -10.83 -6.14
N VAL A 53 -1.87 -11.46 -5.28
CA VAL A 53 -1.40 -12.34 -4.21
C VAL A 53 -1.70 -13.77 -4.64
N GLU A 54 -0.63 -14.53 -4.88
CA GLU A 54 -0.73 -15.94 -5.25
C GLU A 54 -1.10 -16.80 -4.04
N ILE A 55 -2.19 -17.55 -4.16
CA ILE A 55 -2.69 -18.45 -3.12
C ILE A 55 -2.74 -19.88 -3.65
N ASP A 56 -2.07 -20.79 -2.95
CA ASP A 56 -2.14 -22.22 -3.23
C ASP A 56 -3.39 -22.85 -2.59
N PHE A 57 -4.45 -23.01 -3.38
CA PHE A 57 -5.73 -23.57 -2.95
C PHE A 57 -5.75 -25.10 -2.78
N ARG A 58 -4.64 -25.82 -2.96
CA ARG A 58 -4.62 -27.31 -2.86
C ARG A 58 -4.79 -27.80 -1.42
N GLY A 59 -5.33 -29.00 -1.24
CA GLY A 59 -5.47 -29.65 0.09
C GLY A 59 -6.70 -29.16 0.85
N THR A 60 -6.73 -29.29 2.18
CA THR A 60 -7.84 -28.79 3.03
C THR A 60 -7.70 -27.29 3.34
N PRO A 61 -8.78 -26.58 3.74
CA PRO A 61 -8.70 -25.16 4.14
C PRO A 61 -7.65 -24.90 5.24
N LYS A 62 -7.51 -25.84 6.17
CA LYS A 62 -6.52 -25.75 7.25
C LYS A 62 -5.07 -25.83 6.73
N GLU A 63 -4.81 -26.72 5.77
CA GLU A 63 -3.49 -26.86 5.15
C GLU A 63 -3.12 -25.66 4.28
N MET A 64 -4.11 -25.10 3.57
CA MET A 64 -3.96 -23.86 2.80
C MET A 64 -3.56 -22.69 3.71
N LEU A 65 -4.33 -22.44 4.79
CA LEU A 65 -4.02 -21.37 5.75
C LEU A 65 -2.65 -21.58 6.42
N ALA A 66 -2.30 -22.82 6.75
CA ALA A 66 -0.99 -23.14 7.32
C ALA A 66 0.18 -22.87 6.35
N ARG A 67 -0.04 -22.99 5.03
CA ARG A 67 0.95 -22.60 4.02
C ARG A 67 1.02 -21.08 3.88
N LEU A 68 -0.12 -20.40 3.76
CA LEU A 68 -0.19 -18.95 3.66
C LEU A 68 0.56 -18.26 4.79
N ARG A 69 0.29 -18.66 6.04
CA ARG A 69 0.96 -18.12 7.24
C ARG A 69 2.46 -18.37 7.26
N ARG A 70 2.94 -19.43 6.63
CA ARG A 70 4.38 -19.74 6.58
C ARG A 70 5.09 -18.85 5.58
N THR A 71 4.44 -18.55 4.46
CA THR A 71 4.96 -17.65 3.42
C THR A 71 5.00 -16.20 3.90
N THR A 72 4.02 -15.77 4.69
CA THR A 72 3.98 -14.41 5.25
C THR A 72 4.84 -14.22 6.51
N ALA A 73 5.39 -15.29 7.09
CA ALA A 73 6.11 -15.24 8.37
C ALA A 73 7.66 -15.22 8.32
N ALA A 74 8.30 -14.99 7.17
CA ALA A 74 9.77 -14.96 7.11
C ALA A 74 10.38 -13.64 7.65
N PRO A 75 11.60 -13.66 8.25
CA PRO A 75 11.87 -13.89 9.66
C PRO A 75 12.06 -12.57 10.44
N THR A 76 11.45 -12.45 11.62
CA THR A 76 11.86 -11.46 12.62
C THR A 76 13.27 -11.78 13.14
N PRO A 77 14.25 -10.86 13.09
CA PRO A 77 15.45 -10.99 13.91
C PRO A 77 15.04 -10.78 15.37
N THR A 78 14.82 -11.88 16.08
CA THR A 78 14.71 -11.88 17.55
C THR A 78 16.05 -11.44 18.12
N THR A 79 16.17 -10.16 18.45
CA THR A 79 17.15 -9.70 19.44
C THR A 79 16.39 -9.32 20.70
N THR A 80 16.27 -10.30 21.60
CA THR A 80 15.85 -10.08 22.98
C THR A 80 16.91 -9.18 23.63
N ARG A 81 16.59 -7.89 23.85
CA ARG A 81 17.44 -6.98 24.64
C ARG A 81 16.81 -6.80 26.02
N GLY A 82 17.53 -7.31 27.03
CA GLY A 82 17.14 -7.25 28.44
C GLY A 82 17.07 -5.82 29.00
N PRO A 83 16.57 -5.68 30.25
CA PRO A 83 16.14 -4.41 30.81
C PRO A 83 17.33 -3.56 31.29
N GLY A 84 17.41 -2.31 30.84
CA GLY A 84 18.42 -1.39 31.35
C GLY A 84 18.41 0.00 30.69
N ARG A 85 17.72 0.94 31.36
CA ARG A 85 17.76 2.43 31.22
C ARG A 85 17.39 2.98 29.82
N PRO A 86 16.41 3.91 29.70
CA PRO A 86 16.09 4.52 28.42
C PRO A 86 17.28 5.38 27.96
N LYS A 87 18.12 4.83 27.09
CA LYS A 87 19.03 5.64 26.28
C LYS A 87 18.13 6.47 25.39
N LEU A 88 18.19 7.81 25.46
CA LEU A 88 17.81 8.63 24.30
C LEU A 88 18.64 8.06 23.15
N GLY A 89 18.04 7.30 22.24
CA GLY A 89 18.72 6.43 21.27
C GLY A 89 19.49 7.19 20.19
N VAL A 90 20.42 8.05 20.58
CA VAL A 90 21.22 8.89 19.71
C VAL A 90 22.63 8.30 19.66
N THR A 91 22.95 7.67 18.54
CA THR A 91 24.31 7.22 18.22
C THR A 91 25.01 8.28 17.39
N ALA A 92 26.18 8.72 17.84
CA ALA A 92 27.02 9.65 17.07
C ALA A 92 27.65 8.91 15.88
N ARG A 93 27.62 9.55 14.71
CA ARG A 93 28.32 9.14 13.49
C ARG A 93 28.92 10.39 12.84
N GLU A 94 30.03 10.22 12.12
CA GLU A 94 30.70 11.32 11.44
C GLU A 94 29.93 11.74 10.18
N VAL A 95 29.81 13.05 9.96
CA VAL A 95 29.17 13.65 8.77
C VAL A 95 30.09 14.75 8.26
N THR A 96 30.44 14.70 6.98
CA THR A 96 31.25 15.73 6.31
C THR A 96 30.33 16.68 5.56
N LEU A 97 30.42 17.98 5.85
CA LEU A 97 29.65 19.04 5.21
C LEU A 97 30.58 20.16 4.74
N LEU A 98 30.10 20.97 3.80
CA LEU A 98 30.82 22.15 3.32
C LEU A 98 30.97 23.20 4.45
N PRO A 99 32.06 23.98 4.50
CA PRO A 99 32.29 24.98 5.55
C PRO A 99 31.10 25.94 5.75
N ARG A 100 30.53 26.46 4.65
CA ARG A 100 29.33 27.30 4.67
C ARG A 100 28.11 26.66 5.36
N HIS A 101 27.99 25.33 5.33
CA HIS A 101 26.89 24.62 5.99
C HIS A 101 27.14 24.51 7.50
N TRP A 102 28.39 24.34 7.92
CA TRP A 102 28.76 24.38 9.34
C TRP A 102 28.54 25.77 9.94
N ASP A 103 28.93 26.82 9.22
CA ASP A 103 28.69 28.20 9.63
C ASP A 103 27.20 28.49 9.81
N TRP A 104 26.36 28.00 8.88
CA TRP A 104 24.91 28.12 8.98
C TRP A 104 24.32 27.29 10.12
N LEU A 105 24.78 26.05 10.32
CA LEU A 105 24.33 25.16 11.41
C LEU A 105 24.69 25.72 12.80
N GLY A 106 25.84 26.39 12.92
CA GLY A 106 26.30 27.03 14.15
C GLY A 106 25.45 28.23 14.56
N GLN A 107 24.74 28.85 13.61
CA GLN A 107 23.85 29.98 13.86
C GLN A 107 22.43 29.55 14.28
N GLN A 108 22.11 28.25 14.26
CA GLN A 108 20.76 27.77 14.53
C GLN A 108 20.46 27.63 16.03
N PRO A 109 19.25 28.00 16.48
CA PRO A 109 18.83 27.80 17.87
C PRO A 109 18.74 26.31 18.20
N GLY A 110 19.43 25.88 19.25
CA GLY A 110 19.51 24.47 19.67
C GLY A 110 20.68 23.69 19.05
N GLY A 111 21.53 24.34 18.26
CA GLY A 111 22.79 23.79 17.76
C GLY A 111 22.66 22.90 16.52
N ALA A 112 23.81 22.51 15.97
CA ALA A 112 23.91 21.77 14.72
C ALA A 112 23.15 20.43 14.75
N SER A 113 23.28 19.65 15.83
CA SER A 113 22.67 18.32 15.92
C SER A 113 21.13 18.36 15.99
N ALA A 114 20.55 19.33 16.69
CA ALA A 114 19.08 19.48 16.76
C ALA A 114 18.50 19.91 15.40
N THR A 115 19.19 20.82 14.72
CA THR A 115 18.81 21.27 13.38
C THR A 115 18.92 20.14 12.37
N LEU A 116 20.03 19.39 12.35
CA LEU A 116 20.20 18.24 11.46
C LEU A 116 19.12 17.17 11.68
N ARG A 117 18.76 16.88 12.94
CA ARG A 117 17.67 15.95 13.23
C ARG A 117 16.34 16.45 12.66
N ARG A 118 16.02 17.73 12.85
CA ARG A 118 14.79 18.33 12.29
C ARG A 118 14.78 18.24 10.76
N LEU A 119 15.90 18.55 10.11
CA LEU A 119 16.03 18.46 8.65
C LEU A 119 15.91 17.02 8.14
N VAL A 120 16.49 16.05 8.84
CA VAL A 120 16.35 14.63 8.50
C VAL A 120 14.92 14.14 8.67
N GLU A 121 14.25 14.50 9.78
CA GLU A 121 12.86 14.14 10.00
C GLU A 121 11.93 14.80 8.97
N GLU A 122 12.20 16.05 8.60
CA GLU A 122 11.47 16.75 7.54
C GLU A 122 11.70 16.11 6.16
N ALA A 123 12.94 15.77 5.83
CA ALA A 123 13.28 15.07 4.59
C ALA A 123 12.65 13.66 4.54
N LYS A 124 12.66 12.92 5.66
CA LYS A 124 11.99 11.62 5.77
C LYS A 124 10.48 11.74 5.62
N ARG A 125 9.86 12.74 6.25
CA ARG A 125 8.42 13.00 6.13
C ARG A 125 8.05 13.37 4.70
N SER A 126 8.76 14.31 4.10
CA SER A 126 8.52 14.78 2.73
C SER A 126 8.82 13.71 1.67
N SER A 127 9.91 12.95 1.81
CA SER A 127 10.20 11.79 0.94
C SER A 127 9.18 10.68 1.12
N GLY A 128 8.72 10.45 2.36
CA GLY A 128 7.69 9.47 2.66
C GLY A 128 6.34 9.85 2.08
N ALA A 129 5.94 11.12 2.14
CA ALA A 129 4.71 11.62 1.52
C ALA A 129 4.76 11.49 -0.01
N LYS A 130 5.86 11.90 -0.64
CA LYS A 130 6.06 11.73 -2.09
C LYS A 130 5.98 10.27 -2.51
N GLU A 131 6.61 9.38 -1.75
CA GLU A 131 6.58 7.95 -2.04
C GLU A 131 5.19 7.34 -1.83
N ARG A 132 4.48 7.70 -0.75
CA ARG A 132 3.09 7.25 -0.56
C ARG A 132 2.17 7.71 -1.68
N ALA A 133 2.28 8.96 -2.12
CA ALA A 133 1.52 9.49 -3.25
C ALA A 133 1.82 8.73 -4.55
N ARG A 134 3.10 8.41 -4.80
CA ARG A 134 3.51 7.60 -5.95
C ARG A 134 2.91 6.19 -5.87
N LEU A 135 3.09 5.50 -4.74
CA LEU A 135 2.64 4.12 -4.55
C LEU A 135 1.12 3.99 -4.63
N SER A 136 0.36 4.90 -4.04
CA SER A 136 -1.11 4.88 -4.11
C SER A 136 -1.62 5.20 -5.52
N SER A 137 -0.94 6.09 -6.26
CA SER A 137 -1.26 6.34 -7.68
C SER A 137 -0.98 5.12 -8.55
N GLU A 138 0.16 4.46 -8.34
CA GLU A 138 0.52 3.22 -9.04
C GLU A 138 -0.44 2.07 -8.69
N SER A 139 -0.91 2.00 -7.45
CA SER A 139 -1.91 1.02 -7.01
C SER A 139 -3.23 1.20 -7.77
N ALA A 140 -3.77 2.42 -7.83
CA ALA A 140 -5.00 2.73 -8.57
C ALA A 140 -4.86 2.43 -10.08
N ASP A 141 -3.74 2.83 -10.69
CA ASP A 141 -3.45 2.57 -12.11
C ASP A 141 -3.34 1.07 -12.42
N ARG A 142 -2.61 0.32 -11.56
CA ARG A 142 -2.47 -1.13 -11.67
C ARG A 142 -3.81 -1.85 -11.56
N PHE A 143 -4.62 -1.50 -10.55
CA PHE A 143 -5.96 -2.06 -10.39
C PHE A 143 -6.82 -1.80 -11.63
N MET A 144 -6.83 -0.54 -12.11
CA MET A 144 -7.59 -0.14 -13.28
C MET A 144 -7.16 -0.91 -14.52
N ARG A 145 -5.86 -1.09 -14.73
CA ARG A 145 -5.34 -1.87 -15.86
C ARG A 145 -5.75 -3.34 -15.81
N VAL A 146 -5.70 -3.96 -14.63
CA VAL A 146 -6.02 -5.38 -14.45
C VAL A 146 -7.52 -5.65 -14.55
N MET A 147 -8.35 -4.81 -13.93
CA MET A 147 -9.79 -5.06 -13.81
C MET A 147 -10.64 -4.38 -14.90
N ALA A 148 -10.10 -3.36 -15.55
CA ALA A 148 -10.85 -2.52 -16.47
C ALA A 148 -10.13 -2.24 -17.79
N GLY A 149 -8.97 -2.88 -18.06
CA GLY A 149 -8.22 -2.66 -19.31
C GLY A 149 -9.03 -2.94 -20.57
N ASP A 150 -9.96 -3.90 -20.51
CA ASP A 150 -10.86 -4.26 -21.62
C ASP A 150 -12.23 -3.56 -21.54
N LEU A 151 -12.47 -2.71 -20.53
CA LEU A 151 -13.75 -2.03 -20.36
C LEU A 151 -13.83 -0.73 -21.17
N PRO A 152 -15.01 -0.38 -21.71
CA PRO A 152 -15.21 0.88 -22.42
C PRO A 152 -14.85 2.10 -21.56
N GLY A 153 -14.14 3.05 -22.16
CA GLY A 153 -13.78 4.31 -21.49
C GLY A 153 -12.56 4.21 -20.56
N TYR A 154 -11.83 3.09 -20.56
CA TYR A 154 -10.60 2.90 -19.80
C TYR A 154 -9.56 4.00 -20.05
N GLU A 155 -9.25 4.31 -21.31
CA GLU A 155 -8.23 5.31 -21.63
C GLU A 155 -8.62 6.72 -21.19
N GLU A 156 -9.89 7.10 -21.34
CA GLU A 156 -10.42 8.35 -20.81
C GLU A 156 -10.38 8.39 -19.28
N ALA A 157 -10.72 7.28 -18.62
CA ALA A 157 -10.67 7.17 -17.17
C ALA A 157 -9.23 7.31 -16.64
N SER A 158 -8.26 6.56 -17.20
CA SER A 158 -6.85 6.68 -16.82
C SER A 158 -6.32 8.10 -17.03
N ARG A 159 -6.63 8.72 -18.17
CA ARG A 159 -6.25 10.12 -18.44
C ARG A 159 -6.90 11.10 -17.47
N ALA A 160 -8.16 10.91 -17.09
CA ALA A 160 -8.85 11.76 -16.13
C ALA A 160 -8.28 11.59 -14.70
N PHE A 161 -7.92 10.36 -14.32
CA PHE A 161 -7.29 10.03 -13.04
C PHE A 161 -5.97 10.78 -12.85
N TRP A 162 -5.03 10.63 -13.80
CA TRP A 162 -3.71 11.28 -13.73
C TRP A 162 -3.78 12.81 -13.83
N ARG A 163 -4.83 13.36 -14.46
CA ARG A 163 -5.09 14.81 -14.48
C ARG A 163 -5.80 15.34 -13.23
N GLY A 164 -6.17 14.47 -12.28
CA GLY A 164 -6.91 14.86 -11.08
C GLY A 164 -8.36 15.32 -11.34
N GLN A 165 -8.93 14.96 -12.50
CA GLN A 165 -10.26 15.41 -12.92
C GLN A 165 -11.35 14.50 -12.33
N ARG A 166 -11.61 14.63 -11.02
CA ARG A 166 -12.51 13.73 -10.25
C ARG A 166 -13.89 13.53 -10.90
N SER A 167 -14.54 14.60 -11.37
CA SER A 167 -15.87 14.52 -12.00
C SER A 167 -15.86 13.83 -13.37
N VAL A 168 -14.81 14.07 -14.17
CA VAL A 168 -14.65 13.42 -15.48
C VAL A 168 -14.38 11.93 -15.28
N PHE A 169 -13.50 11.60 -14.35
CA PHE A 169 -13.19 10.22 -13.96
C PHE A 169 -14.45 9.45 -13.55
N ALA A 170 -15.25 10.00 -12.63
CA ALA A 170 -16.49 9.38 -12.16
C ALA A 170 -17.49 9.11 -13.29
N ARG A 171 -17.54 9.99 -14.30
CA ARG A 171 -18.39 9.79 -15.48
C ARG A 171 -17.88 8.66 -16.38
N CYS A 172 -16.57 8.56 -16.59
CA CYS A 172 -15.96 7.52 -17.42
C CYS A 172 -16.21 6.11 -16.86
N ILE A 173 -16.08 5.94 -15.53
CA ILE A 173 -16.24 4.63 -14.89
C ILE A 173 -17.70 4.29 -14.53
N LYS A 174 -18.67 5.15 -14.88
CA LYS A 174 -20.07 4.99 -14.45
C LYS A 174 -20.70 3.68 -14.92
N THR A 175 -20.37 3.26 -16.13
CA THR A 175 -20.91 2.04 -16.77
C THR A 175 -20.16 0.77 -16.37
N TRP A 176 -19.07 0.89 -15.61
CA TRP A 176 -18.29 -0.27 -15.19
C TRP A 176 -19.05 -1.10 -14.15
N PRO A 177 -18.70 -2.39 -14.01
CA PRO A 177 -19.23 -3.24 -12.96
C PRO A 177 -19.11 -2.55 -11.60
N GLN A 178 -20.19 -2.63 -10.81
CA GLN A 178 -20.30 -1.88 -9.56
C GLN A 178 -19.13 -2.14 -8.61
N ASP A 179 -18.76 -3.39 -8.39
CA ASP A 179 -17.69 -3.75 -7.46
C ASP A 179 -16.32 -3.21 -7.90
N VAL A 180 -16.02 -3.28 -9.20
CA VAL A 180 -14.78 -2.72 -9.79
C VAL A 180 -14.74 -1.21 -9.61
N ARG A 181 -15.86 -0.54 -9.95
CA ARG A 181 -15.98 0.91 -9.82
C ARG A 181 -15.82 1.36 -8.37
N ASP A 182 -16.51 0.71 -7.45
CA ASP A 182 -16.54 1.10 -6.04
C ASP A 182 -15.16 0.86 -5.38
N HIS A 183 -14.44 -0.22 -5.75
CA HIS A 183 -13.07 -0.45 -5.30
C HIS A 183 -12.11 0.59 -5.88
N LEU A 184 -12.17 0.85 -7.19
CA LEU A 184 -11.31 1.84 -7.84
C LEU A 184 -11.54 3.26 -7.29
N GLN A 185 -12.78 3.63 -6.96
CA GLN A 185 -13.08 4.93 -6.34
C GLN A 185 -12.37 5.11 -4.99
N ARG A 186 -12.26 4.04 -4.18
CA ARG A 186 -11.51 4.08 -2.92
C ARG A 186 -10.02 4.31 -3.17
N LEU A 187 -9.42 3.53 -4.09
CA LEU A 187 -8.01 3.69 -4.45
C LEU A 187 -7.71 5.08 -5.02
N ALA A 188 -8.57 5.59 -5.90
CA ALA A 188 -8.41 6.91 -6.50
C ALA A 188 -8.51 8.04 -5.46
N THR A 189 -9.41 7.89 -4.48
CA THR A 189 -9.54 8.85 -3.37
C THR A 189 -8.25 8.90 -2.55
N ILE A 190 -7.73 7.74 -2.13
CA ILE A 190 -6.46 7.64 -1.39
C ILE A 190 -5.32 8.28 -2.18
N ALA A 191 -5.20 7.96 -3.47
CA ALA A 191 -4.15 8.49 -4.33
C ALA A 191 -4.22 10.02 -4.46
N TRP A 192 -5.42 10.59 -4.67
CA TRP A 192 -5.55 12.05 -4.76
C TRP A 192 -5.32 12.76 -3.43
N ASP A 193 -5.67 12.14 -2.31
CA ASP A 193 -5.46 12.73 -0.99
C ASP A 193 -3.96 12.72 -0.63
N GLU A 194 -3.24 11.61 -0.88
CA GLU A 194 -1.77 11.56 -0.72
C GLU A 194 -1.05 12.51 -1.69
N GLN A 195 -1.57 12.70 -2.91
CA GLN A 195 -1.04 13.71 -3.83
C GLN A 195 -1.27 15.15 -3.35
N ALA A 196 -2.37 15.40 -2.64
CA ALA A 196 -2.66 16.71 -2.07
C ALA A 196 -1.72 17.02 -0.90
N ASP A 197 -1.38 16.03 -0.08
CA ASP A 197 -0.44 16.17 1.05
C ASP A 197 1.01 16.47 0.62
N VAL A 198 1.34 16.21 -0.65
CA VAL A 198 2.67 16.48 -1.22
C VAL A 198 2.78 17.90 -1.81
N ARG A 199 1.65 18.55 -2.13
CA ARG A 199 1.59 19.86 -2.78
C ARG A 199 1.66 21.01 -1.78
#